data_AF-A0A378K7F1-F1
#
_entry.id   AF-A0A378K7F1-F1
#
_cell.length_a   1.000
_cell.length_b   1.000
_cell.length_c   1.000
_cell.angle_alpha   90.00
_cell.angle_beta   90.00
_cell.angle_gamma   90.00
#
_symmetry.space_group_name_H-M   'P 1'
#
loop_
_entity.id
_entity.type
_entity.pdbx_description
1 polymer ?
#
loop_
_entity_poly.entity_id
_entity_poly.type
_entity_poly.pdbx_seq_one_letter_code
_entity_poly.pdbx_strand_id
1 'polypeptide(L)' 'MGKQKKIWSKPAIIMQQAGGVNKFNGYRDEFCQSHIDGIPVLPLLDQYHSPLFILSEKKI' A
#
# COMPACT_ATOMS: atom_id res chain seq x y z
N MET A 1 -5.81 34.79 -17.78
CA MET A 1 -6.31 33.43 -18.12
C MET A 1 -7.26 32.97 -17.03
N GLY A 2 -8.56 32.85 -17.32
CA GLY A 2 -9.57 32.50 -16.31
C GLY A 2 -9.51 31.01 -15.91
N LYS A 3 -9.68 30.72 -14.61
CA LYS A 3 -9.76 29.34 -14.08
C LYS A 3 -11.01 28.66 -14.64
N GLN A 4 -10.84 27.50 -15.29
CA GLN A 4 -11.98 26.69 -15.73
C GLN A 4 -12.76 26.18 -14.51
N LYS A 5 -14.06 26.49 -14.45
CA LYS A 5 -14.96 25.99 -13.41
C LYS A 5 -15.21 24.51 -13.65
N LYS A 6 -14.96 23.67 -12.64
CA LYS A 6 -15.23 22.24 -12.70
C LYS A 6 -16.74 22.02 -12.78
N ILE A 7 -17.22 21.51 -13.92
CA ILE A 7 -18.63 21.19 -14.13
C ILE A 7 -18.98 20.00 -13.25
N TRP A 8 -20.02 20.13 -12.44
CA TRP A 8 -20.55 19.03 -11.63
C TRP A 8 -21.18 17.98 -12.55
N SER A 9 -20.77 16.72 -12.41
CA SER A 9 -21.36 15.58 -13.09
C SER A 9 -22.08 14.68 -12.10
N LYS A 10 -23.23 14.13 -12.52
CA LYS A 10 -24.01 13.18 -11.73
C LYS A 10 -23.19 11.90 -11.51
N PRO A 11 -23.12 11.36 -10.29
CA PRO A 11 -22.43 10.09 -10.05
C PRO A 11 -23.18 8.96 -10.77
N ALA A 12 -22.42 8.10 -11.45
CA ALA A 12 -22.94 6.92 -12.13
C ALA A 12 -22.16 5.68 -11.68
N ILE A 13 -22.86 4.57 -11.51
CA ILE A 13 -22.22 3.26 -11.31
C ILE A 13 -21.82 2.75 -12.69
N ILE A 14 -20.53 2.77 -12.98
CA ILE A 14 -19.97 2.30 -14.24
C ILE A 14 -19.35 0.93 -14.00
N MET A 15 -19.82 -0.08 -14.73
CA MET A 15 -19.21 -1.41 -14.72
C MET A 15 -17.73 -1.28 -15.10
N GLN A 16 -16.85 -1.64 -14.16
CA GLN A 16 -15.42 -1.70 -14.43
C GLN A 16 -15.15 -2.90 -15.33
N GLN A 17 -14.37 -2.73 -16.40
CA GLN A 17 -13.98 -3.85 -17.24
C GLN A 17 -13.12 -4.81 -16.41
N ALA A 18 -13.66 -5.98 -16.08
CA ALA A 18 -12.94 -7.05 -15.43
C ALA A 18 -11.90 -7.59 -16.42
N GLY A 19 -10.65 -7.17 -16.25
CA GLY A 19 -9.55 -7.47 -17.18
C GLY A 19 -8.40 -6.47 -17.12
N GLY A 20 -8.61 -5.30 -16.52
CA GLY A 20 -7.53 -4.36 -16.17
C GLY A 20 -6.81 -4.72 -14.86
N VAL A 21 -5.68 -4.05 -14.61
CA VAL A 21 -4.92 -4.10 -13.36
C VAL A 21 -5.83 -3.61 -12.23
N ASN A 22 -6.39 -4.52 -11.44
CA ASN A 22 -7.13 -4.13 -10.23
C ASN A 22 -6.16 -3.48 -9.21
N LYS A 23 -6.65 -2.68 -8.26
CA LYS A 23 -5.82 -2.02 -7.23
C LYS A 23 -5.07 -3.00 -6.30
N PHE A 24 -5.39 -4.28 -6.41
CA PHE A 24 -4.83 -5.43 -5.69
C PHE A 24 -4.12 -6.41 -6.65
N ASN A 25 -4.00 -6.09 -7.94
CA ASN A 25 -3.44 -6.94 -9.01
C ASN A 25 -1.90 -6.92 -9.00
N GLY A 26 -1.36 -6.58 -7.84
CA GLY A 26 0.06 -6.52 -7.53
C GLY A 26 0.33 -7.03 -6.13
N TYR A 27 -0.56 -7.85 -5.53
CA TYR A 27 -0.15 -8.70 -4.41
C TYR A 27 0.86 -9.70 -4.95
N ARG A 28 2.12 -9.28 -4.96
CA ARG A 28 3.27 -10.13 -5.20
C ARG A 28 3.65 -10.68 -3.84
N ASP A 29 3.78 -11.99 -3.71
CA ASP A 29 4.35 -12.64 -2.52
C ASP A 29 5.70 -12.01 -2.11
N GLU A 30 6.37 -11.36 -3.07
CA GLU A 30 7.58 -10.54 -2.92
C GLU A 30 7.52 -9.46 -1.82
N PHE A 31 6.32 -9.05 -1.36
CA PHE A 31 6.19 -8.05 -0.29
C PHE A 31 6.18 -8.64 1.13
N CYS A 32 6.13 -9.97 1.29
CA CYS A 32 6.25 -10.59 2.61
C CYS A 32 7.73 -10.66 3.03
N GLN A 33 8.20 -9.63 3.74
CA GLN A 33 9.55 -9.62 4.30
C GLN A 33 9.56 -10.25 5.69
N SER A 34 10.25 -11.39 5.83
CA SER A 34 10.46 -12.06 7.12
C SER A 34 11.60 -11.44 7.94
N HIS A 35 12.45 -10.63 7.29
CA HIS A 35 13.62 -10.00 7.88
C HIS A 35 13.75 -8.54 7.46
N ILE A 36 14.19 -7.69 8.40
CA ILE A 36 14.60 -6.31 8.14
C ILE A 36 16.06 -6.20 8.55
N ASP A 37 16.94 -5.90 7.58
CA ASP A 37 18.39 -5.79 7.77
C ASP A 37 19.04 -7.00 8.49
N GLY A 38 18.51 -8.19 8.20
CA GLY A 38 18.97 -9.46 8.77
C GLY A 38 18.31 -9.84 10.10
N ILE A 39 17.49 -8.95 10.69
CA ILE A 39 16.77 -9.20 11.94
C ILE A 39 15.39 -9.81 11.64
N PRO A 40 15.01 -10.94 12.25
CA PRO A 40 13.71 -11.57 12.03
C PRO A 40 12.56 -10.71 12.59
N VAL A 41 11.46 -10.60 11.84
CA VAL A 41 10.31 -9.74 12.19
C VAL A 41 9.40 -10.38 13.25
N LEU A 42 9.26 -11.72 13.27
CA LEU A 42 8.32 -12.41 14.17
C LEU A 42 8.59 -12.14 15.66
N PRO A 43 9.82 -12.26 16.18
CA PRO A 43 10.09 -11.98 17.59
C PRO A 43 9.77 -10.52 17.98
N LEU A 44 9.97 -9.59 17.04
CA LEU A 44 9.66 -8.18 17.25
C LEU A 44 8.13 -7.95 17.34
N LEU A 45 7.35 -8.66 16.53
CA LEU A 45 5.88 -8.62 16.62
C LEU A 45 5.35 -9.24 17.91
N ASP A 46 5.95 -10.34 18.38
CA ASP A 46 5.57 -10.96 19.65
C ASP A 46 5.85 -10.02 20.82
N GLN A 47 6.97 -9.29 20.78
CA GLN A 47 7.38 -8.37 21.84
C GLN A 47 6.67 -7.02 21.82
N TYR A 48 6.46 -6.43 20.63
CA TYR A 48 5.99 -5.05 20.49
C TYR A 48 4.57 -4.91 19.90
N HIS A 49 3.98 -6.02 19.44
CA HIS A 49 2.63 -6.11 18.88
C HIS A 49 2.40 -5.27 17.61
N SER A 50 1.22 -5.46 16.99
CA SER A 50 0.83 -4.80 15.74
C SER A 50 -0.08 -3.59 16.01
N PRO A 51 0.05 -2.46 15.27
CA PRO A 51 1.02 -2.21 14.20
C PRO A 51 2.41 -1.81 14.74
N LEU A 52 3.47 -2.32 14.11
CA LEU A 52 4.87 -2.03 14.46
C LEU A 52 5.57 -1.25 13.35
N PHE A 53 6.18 -0.11 13.71
CA PHE A 53 7.04 0.67 12.81
C PHE A 53 8.50 0.39 13.13
N ILE A 54 9.30 0.06 12.11
CA ILE A 54 10.71 -0.28 12.25
C ILE A 54 11.53 0.69 11.39
N LEU A 55 12.51 1.33 12.01
CA LEU A 55 13.48 2.20 11.34
C LEU A 55 14.85 1.54 11.44
N SER A 56 15.55 1.38 10.32
CA SER A 56 16.94 0.92 10.33
C SER A 56 17.89 2.09 10.19
N GLU A 57 18.86 2.19 11.10
CA GLU A 57 19.94 3.17 11.07
C GLU A 57 20.86 3.03 9.85
N LYS A 58 20.93 1.84 9.23
CA LYS A 58 21.79 1.61 8.04
C LYS A 58 21.28 2.29 6.77
N LYS A 59 20.00 2.67 6.75
CA LYS A 59 19.31 3.26 5.60
C LYS A 59 18.95 4.74 5.81
N ILE A 60 19.49 5.36 6.87
CA ILE A 60 19.34 6.80 7.17
C ILE A 60 20.44 7.59 6.47
#